data_AF-A0A0D8HG95-F1
#
_entry.id   AF-A0A0D8HG95-F1
#
_cell.length_a   1.000
_cell.length_b   1.000
_cell.length_c   1.000
_cell.angle_alpha   90.00
_cell.angle_beta   90.00
_cell.angle_gamma   90.00
#
_symmetry.space_group_name_H-M   'P 1'
#
loop_
_entity.id
_entity.type
_entity.pdbx_description
1 polymer ?
#
loop_
_entity_poly.entity_id
_entity_poly.type
_entity_poly.pdbx_seq_one_letter_code
_entity_poly.pdbx_strand_id
1 'polypeptide(L)'
;MTTLVASAMLSRLARRGRGVHVHTTRRNYKDKVYETHLLRRSYREDGKVKNETLANLCHLSSVTIELIRESLAGKSHVVAGEEFEIERSLFHGHVGAIAAMANKLKLASLLSPESKERDIILALVIARATSPSSKLGFTENLAAQL
;
A
#
# COMPACT_ATOMS: atom_id res chain seq x y z
N MET A 1 -28.30 -3.66 57.03
CA MET A 1 -27.34 -4.79 57.09
C MET A 1 -27.55 -5.57 55.79
N THR A 2 -26.69 -5.62 54.79
CA THR A 2 -25.24 -5.39 54.71
C THR A 2 -24.90 -5.07 53.25
N THR A 3 -24.20 -3.97 53.01
CA THR A 3 -23.72 -3.50 51.70
C THR A 3 -22.47 -4.29 51.31
N LEU A 4 -22.48 -5.03 50.20
CA LEU A 4 -21.26 -5.65 49.66
C LEU A 4 -20.64 -4.69 48.63
N VAL A 5 -19.61 -3.96 49.06
CA VAL A 5 -18.75 -3.16 48.18
C VAL A 5 -17.89 -4.13 47.38
N ALA A 6 -18.24 -4.34 46.11
CA ALA A 6 -17.36 -5.00 45.16
C ALA A 6 -16.17 -4.08 44.89
N SER A 7 -15.05 -4.41 45.54
CA SER A 7 -13.77 -3.73 45.43
C SER A 7 -13.33 -3.63 43.96
N ALA A 8 -13.14 -2.39 43.51
CA ALA A 8 -12.61 -2.06 42.21
C ALA A 8 -11.11 -2.42 42.14
N MET A 9 -10.81 -3.62 41.64
CA MET A 9 -9.45 -3.97 41.18
C MET A 9 -9.39 -4.00 39.65
N LEU A 10 -9.92 -2.95 39.02
CA LEU A 10 -9.65 -2.61 37.62
C LEU A 10 -8.30 -1.88 37.57
N SER A 11 -7.22 -2.63 37.79
CA SER A 11 -5.88 -2.21 37.40
C SER A 11 -5.87 -2.03 35.88
N ARG A 12 -6.07 -0.77 35.47
CA ARG A 12 -5.82 -0.16 34.16
C ARG A 12 -5.19 -1.14 33.17
N LEU A 13 -5.99 -1.59 32.21
CA LEU A 13 -5.49 -2.03 30.93
C LEU A 13 -4.72 -0.84 30.32
N ALA A 14 -3.40 -0.79 30.57
CA ALA A 14 -2.52 0.18 29.96
C ALA A 14 -2.79 0.14 28.45
N ARG A 15 -2.94 1.31 27.82
CA ARG A 15 -3.00 1.47 26.36
C ARG A 15 -1.84 0.68 25.74
N ARG A 16 -2.09 -0.59 25.36
CA ARG A 16 -1.10 -1.49 24.78
C ARG A 16 -0.75 -0.91 23.41
N GLY A 17 0.47 -0.36 23.27
CA GLY A 17 1.02 0.10 21.99
C GLY A 17 1.50 1.55 21.96
N ARG A 18 0.99 2.47 22.81
CA ARG A 18 1.34 3.91 22.68
C ARG A 18 2.64 4.35 23.35
N GLY A 19 3.39 3.43 23.94
CA GLY A 19 4.60 3.76 24.71
C GLY A 19 5.90 3.27 24.09
N VAL A 20 5.85 2.44 23.05
CA VAL A 20 7.01 1.75 22.49
C VAL A 20 7.42 2.40 21.17
N HIS A 21 8.70 2.71 21.01
CA HIS A 21 9.25 3.29 19.78
C HIS A 21 10.65 2.74 19.48
N VAL A 22 11.05 2.83 18.20
CA VAL A 22 12.42 2.53 17.78
C VAL A 22 13.26 3.80 17.92
N HIS A 23 14.24 3.78 18.79
CA HIS A 23 15.23 4.83 18.97
C HIS A 23 16.48 4.51 18.16
N THR A 24 16.97 5.46 17.37
CA THR A 24 18.20 5.29 16.56
C THR A 24 19.25 6.27 17.05
N THR A 25 20.42 5.75 17.41
CA THR A 25 21.59 6.56 17.76
C THR A 25 22.63 6.41 16.67
N ARG A 26 23.23 7.53 16.25
CA ARG A 26 24.28 7.57 15.24
C ARG A 26 25.57 8.04 15.88
N ARG A 27 26.66 7.33 15.62
CA ARG A 27 28.01 7.70 16.05
C ARG A 27 28.92 7.76 14.83
N ASN A 28 29.49 8.93 14.56
CA ASN A 28 30.49 9.10 13.52
C ASN A 28 31.86 8.82 14.14
N TYR A 29 32.63 7.91 13.54
CA TYR A 29 34.00 7.64 13.95
C TYR A 29 34.88 7.45 12.72
N LYS A 30 35.86 8.35 12.56
CA LYS A 30 36.62 8.52 11.31
C LYS A 30 35.64 8.66 10.13
N ASP A 31 35.78 7.84 9.10
CA ASP A 31 34.93 7.84 7.90
C ASP A 31 33.78 6.83 7.95
N LYS A 32 33.45 6.30 9.14
CA LYS A 32 32.37 5.32 9.32
C LYS A 32 31.28 5.85 10.25
N VAL A 33 30.03 5.69 9.81
CA VAL A 33 28.84 5.97 10.62
C VAL A 33 28.34 4.66 11.21
N TYR A 34 28.28 4.58 12.53
CA TYR A 34 27.71 3.45 13.26
C TYR A 34 26.30 3.82 13.70
N GLU A 35 25.32 3.04 13.28
CA GLU A 35 23.93 3.18 13.72
C GLU A 35 23.59 2.11 14.75
N THR A 36 22.85 2.49 15.78
CA THR A 36 22.32 1.56 16.78
C THR A 36 20.82 1.77 16.92
N HIS A 37 20.05 0.73 16.67
CA HIS A 37 18.59 0.73 16.76
C HIS A 37 18.14 -0.02 18.03
N LEU A 38 17.38 0.65 18.90
CA LEU A 38 16.88 0.10 20.15
C LEU A 38 15.36 0.23 20.22
N LEU A 39 14.68 -0.81 20.68
CA LEU A 39 13.27 -0.75 21.04
C LEU A 39 13.16 -0.20 22.47
N ARG A 40 12.46 0.92 22.66
CA ARG A 40 12.38 1.61 23.95
C ARG A 40 10.94 1.87 24.34
N ARG A 41 10.66 1.87 25.65
CA ARG A 41 9.37 2.25 26.21
C ARG A 41 9.51 3.35 27.25
N SER A 42 8.62 4.36 27.20
CA SER A 42 8.45 5.32 28.28
C SER A 42 7.32 4.90 29.21
N TYR A 43 7.56 4.90 30.51
CA TYR A 43 6.58 4.56 31.55
C TYR A 43 6.64 5.58 32.69
N ARG A 44 5.60 5.60 33.53
CA ARG A 44 5.56 6.44 34.73
C ARG A 44 5.62 5.58 35.97
N GLU A 45 6.50 5.94 36.88
CA GLU A 45 6.67 5.32 38.20
C GLU A 45 6.86 6.46 39.20
N ASP A 46 6.07 6.46 40.28
CA ASP A 46 6.12 7.47 41.34
C ASP A 46 6.08 8.92 40.83
N GLY A 47 5.22 9.20 39.85
CA GLY A 47 5.07 10.53 39.25
C GLY A 47 6.22 10.95 38.31
N LYS A 48 7.25 10.12 38.14
CA LYS A 48 8.40 10.39 37.25
C LYS A 48 8.29 9.59 35.96
N VAL A 49 8.65 10.20 34.83
CA VAL A 49 8.77 9.52 33.53
C VAL A 49 10.13 8.82 33.47
N LYS A 50 10.13 7.52 33.25
CA LYS A 50 11.32 6.68 33.08
C LYS A 50 11.31 6.04 31.70
N ASN A 51 12.50 5.73 31.20
CA ASN A 51 12.71 5.06 29.91
C ASN A 51 13.35 3.70 30.14
N GLU A 52 12.78 2.67 29.52
CA GLU A 52 13.27 1.29 29.56
C GLU A 52 13.71 0.85 28.15
N THR A 53 14.84 0.16 28.07
CA THR A 53 15.26 -0.53 26.83
C THR A 53 14.64 -1.91 26.82
N LEU A 54 13.80 -2.21 25.83
CA LEU A 54 13.14 -3.52 25.69
C LEU A 54 13.96 -4.49 24.85
N ALA A 55 14.58 -4.03 23.77
CA ALA A 55 15.36 -4.89 22.88
C ALA A 55 16.41 -4.10 22.07
N ASN A 56 17.46 -4.80 21.65
CA ASN A 56 18.39 -4.32 20.63
C ASN A 56 17.96 -4.84 19.25
N LEU A 57 17.77 -3.95 18.29
CA LEU A 57 17.31 -4.28 16.94
C LEU A 57 18.45 -4.31 15.91
N CYS A 58 19.71 -4.06 16.31
CA CYS A 58 20.85 -3.96 15.38
C CYS A 58 21.15 -5.27 14.60
N HIS A 59 20.64 -6.40 15.08
CA HIS A 59 20.83 -7.71 14.42
C HIS A 59 19.81 -7.95 13.30
N LEU A 60 18.80 -7.09 13.18
CA LEU A 60 17.76 -7.20 12.16
C LEU A 60 18.17 -6.45 10.90
N SER A 61 17.58 -6.84 9.76
CA SER A 61 17.73 -6.11 8.51
C SER A 61 17.16 -4.68 8.63
N SER A 62 17.69 -3.74 7.86
CA SER A 62 17.20 -2.36 7.80
C SER A 62 15.71 -2.29 7.42
N VAL A 63 15.28 -3.14 6.47
CA VAL A 63 13.89 -3.25 6.03
C VAL A 63 12.96 -3.65 7.18
N THR A 64 13.37 -4.62 7.99
CA THR A 64 12.59 -5.05 9.16
C THR A 64 12.49 -3.93 10.22
N ILE A 65 13.58 -3.19 10.44
CA ILE A 65 13.60 -2.08 11.40
C ILE A 65 12.65 -0.96 10.95
N GLU A 66 12.61 -0.66 9.66
CA GLU A 66 11.67 0.31 9.08
C GLU A 66 10.22 -0.15 9.22
N LEU A 67 9.93 -1.42 8.91
CA LEU A 67 8.59 -1.98 9.07
C LEU A 67 8.11 -1.92 10.52
N ILE A 68 8.99 -2.25 11.49
CA ILE A 68 8.69 -2.10 12.93
C ILE A 68 8.40 -0.63 13.28
N ARG A 69 9.20 0.32 12.77
CA ARG A 69 9.00 1.75 13.02
C ARG A 69 7.65 2.22 12.48
N GLU A 70 7.29 1.81 11.27
CA GLU A 70 6.03 2.18 10.62
C GLU A 70 4.82 1.53 11.28
N SER A 71 4.93 0.25 11.64
CA SER A 71 3.90 -0.48 12.38
C SER A 71 3.64 0.17 13.75
N LEU A 72 4.70 0.54 14.49
CA LEU A 72 4.57 1.26 15.77
C LEU A 72 4.02 2.68 15.61
N ALA A 73 4.19 3.30 14.44
CA ALA A 73 3.56 4.58 14.08
C ALA A 73 2.07 4.44 13.71
N GLY A 74 1.55 3.21 13.64
CA GLY A 74 0.16 2.93 13.30
C GLY A 74 -0.12 2.79 11.80
N LYS A 75 0.91 2.66 10.95
CA LYS A 75 0.72 2.29 9.55
C LYS A 75 0.32 0.80 9.47
N SER A 76 -0.73 0.52 8.71
CA SER A 76 -1.12 -0.85 8.36
C SER A 76 -0.22 -1.35 7.21
N HIS A 77 0.21 -2.60 7.31
CA HIS A 77 1.00 -3.27 6.29
C HIS A 77 0.21 -4.44 5.75
N VAL A 78 0.27 -4.63 4.43
CA VAL A 78 -0.34 -5.77 3.74
C VAL A 78 0.77 -6.71 3.33
N VAL A 79 0.58 -8.01 3.57
CA VAL A 79 1.50 -9.03 3.05
C VAL A 79 1.28 -9.11 1.55
N ALA A 80 2.32 -8.83 0.78
CA ALA A 80 2.26 -8.87 -0.68
C ALA A 80 1.81 -10.27 -1.14
N GLY A 81 0.62 -10.33 -1.75
CA GLY A 81 0.04 -11.55 -2.31
C GLY A 81 -0.99 -12.29 -1.45
N GLU A 82 -1.22 -11.91 -0.19
CA GLU A 82 -2.20 -12.60 0.68
C GLU A 82 -3.56 -11.90 0.77
N GLU A 83 -3.65 -10.62 0.36
CA GLU A 83 -4.88 -9.83 0.52
C GLU A 83 -5.48 -9.35 -0.83
N PHE A 84 -4.96 -9.85 -1.95
CA PHE A 84 -5.50 -9.55 -3.27
C PHE A 84 -6.24 -10.76 -3.83
N GLU A 85 -7.56 -10.65 -3.94
CA GLU A 85 -8.38 -11.60 -4.70
C GLU A 85 -8.55 -11.08 -6.13
N ILE A 86 -8.23 -11.91 -7.13
CA ILE A 86 -8.47 -11.56 -8.54
C ILE A 86 -9.97 -11.77 -8.82
N GLU A 87 -10.76 -10.69 -8.75
CA GLU A 87 -12.22 -10.76 -8.99
C GLU A 87 -12.57 -11.14 -10.44
N ARG A 88 -11.78 -10.66 -11.41
CA ARG A 88 -11.91 -11.04 -12.82
C ARG A 88 -10.59 -10.90 -13.56
N SER A 89 -10.34 -11.82 -14.49
CA SER A 89 -9.26 -11.70 -15.47
C SER A 89 -9.88 -11.36 -16.83
N LEU A 90 -9.71 -10.11 -17.30
CA LEU A 90 -10.08 -9.74 -18.66
C LEU A 90 -8.94 -10.11 -19.60
N PHE A 91 -9.19 -10.98 -20.58
CA PHE A 91 -8.20 -11.29 -21.61
C PHE A 91 -7.91 -10.05 -22.46
N HIS A 92 -6.91 -9.23 -22.15
CA HIS A 92 -6.58 -8.01 -22.92
C HIS A 92 -5.54 -8.23 -24.03
N GLY A 93 -5.06 -9.48 -24.22
CA GLY A 93 -4.01 -9.78 -25.20
C GLY A 93 -4.41 -9.45 -26.64
N HIS A 94 -5.66 -9.69 -27.01
CA HIS A 94 -6.18 -9.39 -28.34
C HIS A 94 -6.30 -7.87 -28.60
N VAL A 95 -6.73 -7.10 -27.59
CA VAL A 95 -6.75 -5.64 -27.63
C VAL A 95 -5.33 -5.08 -27.79
N GLY A 96 -4.38 -5.60 -27.02
CA GLY A 96 -2.97 -5.22 -27.09
C GLY A 96 -2.35 -5.51 -28.46
N ALA A 97 -2.64 -6.65 -29.09
CA ALA A 97 -2.18 -6.99 -30.42
C ALA A 97 -2.70 -6.01 -31.49
N ILE A 98 -3.98 -5.63 -31.42
CA ILE A 98 -4.59 -4.68 -32.33
C ILE A 98 -4.03 -3.26 -32.11
N ALA A 99 -3.86 -2.84 -30.86
CA ALA A 99 -3.23 -1.57 -30.53
C ALA A 99 -1.78 -1.49 -31.04
N ALA A 100 -1.00 -2.57 -30.91
CA ALA A 100 0.35 -2.66 -31.46
C ALA A 100 0.34 -2.54 -33.00
N MET A 101 -0.61 -3.16 -33.68
CA MET A 101 -0.77 -3.01 -35.13
C MET A 101 -1.19 -1.59 -35.53
N ALA A 102 -2.12 -0.96 -34.79
CA ALA A 102 -2.50 0.43 -35.03
C ALA A 102 -1.31 1.39 -34.90
N ASN A 103 -0.43 1.16 -33.93
CA ASN A 103 0.82 1.88 -33.78
C ASN A 103 1.79 1.64 -34.94
N LYS A 104 1.96 0.38 -35.38
CA LYS A 104 2.82 0.02 -36.52
C LYS A 104 2.35 0.68 -37.82
N LEU A 105 1.04 0.79 -38.02
CA LEU A 105 0.42 1.46 -39.17
C LEU A 105 0.38 2.99 -39.01
N LYS A 106 0.84 3.52 -37.87
CA LYS A 106 0.75 4.94 -37.52
C LYS A 106 -0.67 5.49 -37.64
N LEU A 107 -1.68 4.68 -37.30
CA LEU A 107 -3.08 5.01 -37.51
C LEU A 107 -3.49 6.32 -36.81
N ALA A 108 -2.98 6.55 -35.59
CA ALA A 108 -3.21 7.80 -34.87
C ALA A 108 -2.79 9.05 -35.66
N SER A 109 -1.69 8.98 -36.41
CA SER A 109 -1.18 10.11 -37.19
C SER A 109 -2.02 10.43 -38.43
N LEU A 110 -2.87 9.49 -38.87
CA LEU A 110 -3.79 9.70 -39.99
C LEU A 110 -5.11 10.35 -39.56
N LEU A 111 -5.46 10.25 -38.27
CA LEU A 111 -6.72 10.76 -37.75
C LEU A 111 -6.64 12.27 -37.49
N SER A 112 -5.71 12.68 -36.63
CA SER A 112 -5.50 14.08 -36.24
C SER A 112 -4.19 14.25 -35.46
N PRO A 113 -3.74 15.50 -35.23
CA PRO A 113 -2.75 15.80 -34.20
C PRO A 113 -3.20 15.32 -32.81
N GLU A 114 -2.29 15.34 -31.84
CA GLU A 114 -2.56 14.85 -30.50
C GLU A 114 -3.73 15.59 -29.86
N SER A 115 -4.81 14.86 -29.61
CA SER A 115 -6.02 15.40 -29.01
C SER A 115 -6.80 14.29 -28.33
N LYS A 116 -7.70 14.67 -27.41
CA LYS A 116 -8.56 13.71 -26.72
C LYS A 116 -9.49 12.98 -27.70
N GLU A 117 -9.96 13.69 -28.71
CA GLU A 117 -10.82 13.15 -29.77
C GLU A 117 -10.08 12.09 -30.58
N ARG A 118 -8.81 12.32 -30.92
CA ARG A 118 -7.95 11.31 -31.59
C ARG A 118 -7.94 9.99 -30.84
N ASP A 119 -7.69 10.08 -29.54
CA ASP A 119 -7.51 8.90 -28.69
C ASP A 119 -8.85 8.16 -28.51
N ILE A 120 -9.96 8.88 -28.41
CA ILE A 120 -11.32 8.30 -28.41
C ILE A 120 -11.60 7.58 -29.73
N ILE A 121 -11.32 8.20 -30.88
CA ILE A 121 -11.54 7.59 -32.19
C ILE A 121 -10.67 6.34 -32.34
N LEU A 122 -9.40 6.41 -31.95
CA LEU A 122 -8.50 5.26 -31.99
C LEU A 122 -9.01 4.11 -31.11
N ALA A 123 -9.47 4.41 -29.89
CA ALA A 123 -10.07 3.43 -29.00
C ALA A 123 -11.35 2.82 -29.61
N LEU A 124 -12.20 3.62 -30.25
CA LEU A 124 -13.40 3.14 -30.93
C LEU A 124 -13.07 2.20 -32.11
N VAL A 125 -12.03 2.53 -32.89
CA VAL A 125 -11.57 1.66 -33.98
C VAL A 125 -11.02 0.35 -33.44
N ILE A 126 -10.22 0.38 -32.38
CA ILE A 126 -9.68 -0.84 -31.74
C ILE A 126 -10.83 -1.69 -31.17
N ALA A 127 -11.76 -1.09 -30.42
CA ALA A 127 -12.93 -1.78 -29.89
C ALA A 127 -13.74 -2.43 -31.03
N ARG A 128 -13.92 -1.72 -32.15
CA ARG A 128 -14.63 -2.24 -33.32
C ARG A 128 -13.92 -3.43 -33.96
N ALA A 129 -12.59 -3.39 -34.05
CA ALA A 129 -11.79 -4.48 -34.58
C ALA A 129 -11.81 -5.71 -33.66
N THR A 130 -11.84 -5.50 -32.33
CA THR A 130 -11.90 -6.58 -31.34
C THR A 130 -13.27 -7.25 -31.26
N SER A 131 -14.36 -6.54 -31.55
CA SER A 131 -15.73 -7.04 -31.42
C SER A 131 -16.63 -6.48 -32.54
N PRO A 132 -16.53 -7.01 -33.77
CA PRO A 132 -17.36 -6.56 -34.89
C PRO A 132 -18.83 -6.88 -34.66
N SER A 133 -19.72 -5.90 -34.78
CA SER A 133 -21.15 -6.07 -34.52
C SER A 133 -22.02 -5.11 -35.35
N SER A 134 -23.35 -5.11 -35.22
CA SER A 134 -24.18 -4.05 -35.82
C SER A 134 -23.93 -2.69 -35.14
N LYS A 135 -24.48 -1.60 -35.69
CA LYS A 135 -24.33 -0.26 -35.05
C LYS A 135 -24.86 -0.25 -33.61
N LEU A 136 -25.96 -0.95 -33.35
CA LEU A 136 -26.55 -1.09 -31.99
C LEU A 136 -25.79 -2.12 -31.15
N GLY A 137 -25.39 -3.25 -31.73
CA GLY A 137 -24.64 -4.27 -31.00
C GLY A 137 -23.26 -3.79 -30.54
N PHE A 138 -22.70 -2.73 -31.13
CA PHE A 138 -21.42 -2.17 -30.71
C PHE A 138 -21.53 -1.45 -29.36
N THR A 139 -22.59 -0.67 -29.15
CA THR A 139 -22.79 0.05 -27.89
C THR A 139 -23.10 -0.89 -26.74
N GLU A 140 -23.86 -1.97 -27.01
CA GLU A 140 -24.16 -3.02 -26.02
C GLU A 140 -22.89 -3.79 -25.61
N ASN A 141 -22.09 -4.22 -26.59
CA ASN A 141 -20.85 -4.98 -26.32
C ASN A 141 -19.79 -4.15 -25.59
N LEU A 142 -19.67 -2.86 -25.92
CA LEU A 142 -18.71 -1.96 -25.25
C LEU A 142 -19.10 -1.73 -23.79
N ALA A 143 -20.40 -1.57 -23.50
CA ALA A 143 -20.90 -1.43 -22.14
C ALA A 143 -20.67 -2.69 -21.29
N ALA A 144 -20.70 -3.87 -21.90
CA ALA A 144 -20.42 -5.14 -21.21
C ALA A 144 -18.93 -5.38 -20.89
N GLN A 145 -18.02 -4.62 -21.51
CA GLN A 145 -16.56 -4.79 -21.35
C GLN A 145 -15.95 -3.84 -20.31
N LEU A 146 -16.67 -2.80 -19.90
CA LEU A 146 -16.28 -1.85 -18.84
C LEU A 146 -16.82 -2.34 -17.50
#